data_AF-A0A183F7E0-F1
#
_entry.id   AF-A0A183F7E0-F1
#
_cell.length_a   1.000
_cell.length_b   1.000
_cell.length_c   1.000
_cell.angle_alpha   90.00
_cell.angle_beta   90.00
_cell.angle_gamma   90.00
#
_symmetry.space_group_name_H-M   'P 1'
#
loop_
_entity.id
_entity.type
_entity.pdbx_description
1 polymer ?
#
loop_
_entity_poly.entity_id
_entity_poly.type
_entity_poly.pdbx_seq_one_letter_code
_entity_poly.pdbx_strand_id
1 'polypeptide(L)'
;MTHDKKKSKKEHKRSKSREKHSHKKSKKRARSSSSSSSSDSGGDSRFQSVLDEQRAEKRRLRLLEKEKMKAKETPEEKRARRLAKKLKKEEKKKKETQSCLPPQLAYTNLNNPFNDLNLTETFVWGKKLEREGKAGLSRKQIEKEMRSRIEKNLREMEELKRTRDARLAAREDMEMMQRDADRKAHAQWTSKEAEFQLQQAKVNLFGQS
;
A
#
# COMPACT_ATOMS: atom_id res chain seq x y z
N MET A 1 -65.69 19.73 -19.75
CA MET A 1 -64.87 19.29 -18.59
C MET A 1 -63.97 18.19 -19.12
N THR A 2 -62.65 18.29 -19.26
CA THR A 2 -61.62 18.78 -18.33
C THR A 2 -60.34 19.19 -19.09
N HIS A 3 -60.00 20.46 -18.92
CA HIS A 3 -58.70 21.14 -18.99
C HIS A 3 -57.46 20.47 -19.61
N ASP A 4 -57.15 20.96 -20.82
CA ASP A 4 -55.83 21.05 -21.43
C ASP A 4 -54.89 21.92 -20.56
N LYS A 5 -53.82 21.33 -20.03
CA LYS A 5 -52.90 21.99 -19.08
C LYS A 5 -51.61 22.40 -19.81
N LYS A 6 -51.68 23.52 -20.52
CA LYS A 6 -50.51 24.30 -20.97
C LYS A 6 -49.62 24.62 -19.76
N LYS A 7 -48.46 23.95 -19.65
CA LYS A 7 -47.47 24.28 -18.62
C LYS A 7 -46.51 25.34 -19.14
N SER A 8 -46.79 26.59 -18.76
CA SER A 8 -45.97 27.76 -19.05
C SER A 8 -44.62 27.71 -18.32
N LYS A 9 -43.57 28.09 -19.06
CA LYS A 9 -42.38 28.85 -18.66
C LYS A 9 -41.98 28.84 -17.18
N LYS A 10 -40.79 28.30 -16.90
CA LYS A 10 -39.86 28.92 -15.95
C LYS A 10 -38.42 28.67 -16.38
N GLU A 11 -37.94 29.50 -17.30
CA GLU A 11 -36.50 29.63 -17.52
C GLU A 11 -35.87 30.17 -16.23
N HIS A 12 -35.20 29.30 -15.49
CA HIS A 12 -34.34 29.72 -14.40
C HIS A 12 -33.04 30.30 -14.99
N LYS A 13 -33.06 31.58 -15.33
CA LYS A 13 -31.85 32.39 -15.47
C LYS A 13 -31.18 32.50 -14.10
N ARG A 14 -30.34 31.52 -13.77
CA ARG A 14 -29.39 31.61 -12.64
C ARG A 14 -28.28 32.58 -13.03
N SER A 15 -28.51 33.87 -12.81
CA SER A 15 -27.48 34.90 -12.72
C SER A 15 -26.59 34.62 -11.50
N LYS A 16 -25.68 33.66 -11.62
CA LYS A 16 -24.65 33.43 -10.61
C LYS A 16 -23.49 34.36 -10.94
N SER A 17 -23.66 35.64 -10.56
CA SER A 17 -22.54 36.55 -10.35
C SER A 17 -21.52 35.82 -9.47
N ARG A 18 -20.43 35.38 -10.10
CA ARG A 18 -19.35 34.68 -9.45
C ARG A 18 -18.26 35.72 -9.27
N GLU A 19 -18.48 36.59 -8.29
CA GLU A 19 -17.46 37.49 -7.77
C GLU A 19 -16.26 36.63 -7.34
N LYS A 20 -15.25 36.59 -8.21
CA LYS A 20 -13.99 35.90 -7.92
C LYS A 20 -13.21 36.79 -6.98
N HIS A 21 -13.54 36.75 -5.69
CA HIS A 21 -12.59 37.13 -4.66
C HIS A 21 -11.41 36.15 -4.71
N SER A 22 -10.40 36.49 -5.53
CA SER A 22 -9.11 35.84 -5.49
C SER A 22 -8.40 36.30 -4.22
N HIS A 23 -8.73 35.71 -3.08
CA HIS A 23 -7.85 35.72 -1.94
C HIS A 23 -6.62 34.88 -2.32
N LYS A 24 -5.65 35.53 -2.97
CA LYS A 24 -4.27 35.03 -3.08
C LYS A 24 -3.71 35.03 -1.66
N LYS A 25 -4.07 34.02 -0.87
CA LYS A 25 -3.39 33.70 0.38
C LYS A 25 -2.01 33.22 -0.02
N SER A 26 -1.09 34.18 -0.15
CA SER A 26 0.34 33.94 -0.28
C SER A 26 0.78 33.22 0.99
N LYS A 27 0.56 31.91 1.04
CA LYS A 27 1.29 31.02 1.94
C LYS A 27 2.73 31.08 1.47
N LYS A 28 3.45 32.12 1.92
CA LYS A 28 4.90 32.13 1.97
C LYS A 28 5.25 30.87 2.76
N ARG A 29 5.60 29.81 2.03
CA ARG A 29 6.30 28.67 2.61
C ARG A 29 7.59 29.28 3.12
N ALA A 30 7.64 29.56 4.42
CA ALA A 30 8.88 29.67 5.15
C ALA A 30 9.59 28.33 4.92
N ARG A 31 10.48 28.34 3.93
CA ARG A 31 11.47 27.30 3.71
C ARG A 31 12.41 27.49 4.88
N SER A 32 12.21 26.68 5.91
CA SER A 32 13.16 26.48 6.98
C SER A 32 14.45 25.99 6.33
N SER A 33 15.31 26.93 5.96
CA SER A 33 16.74 26.69 5.88
C SER A 33 17.14 26.29 7.29
N SER A 34 17.42 25.01 7.48
CA SER A 34 18.15 24.53 8.64
C SER A 34 19.47 25.29 8.70
N SER A 35 19.52 26.31 9.54
CA SER A 35 20.74 26.96 9.97
C SER A 35 21.47 25.99 10.89
N SER A 36 22.32 25.16 10.31
CA SER A 36 23.40 24.50 11.04
C SER A 36 24.43 25.57 11.37
N SER A 37 24.41 26.04 12.62
CA SER A 37 25.41 26.93 13.20
C SER A 37 26.65 26.14 13.59
N SER A 38 27.72 26.31 12.81
CA SER A 38 29.13 26.14 13.19
C SER A 38 29.96 26.31 11.91
N SER A 39 31.08 27.00 11.82
CA SER A 39 31.83 27.95 12.62
C SER A 39 32.76 28.61 11.58
N ASP A 40 33.10 29.87 11.80
CA ASP A 40 34.37 30.49 11.39
C ASP A 40 34.87 30.32 9.94
N SER A 41 34.70 31.35 9.11
CA SER A 41 35.75 31.93 8.23
C SER A 41 35.14 32.94 7.26
N GLY A 42 35.54 34.22 7.39
CA GLY A 42 35.08 35.36 6.59
C GLY A 42 35.65 35.40 5.17
N GLY A 43 35.40 34.36 4.38
CA GLY A 43 35.77 34.32 2.97
C GLY A 43 34.73 33.58 2.16
N ASP A 44 34.29 34.19 1.06
CA ASP A 44 33.66 33.51 -0.08
C ASP A 44 32.12 33.54 -0.22
N SER A 45 31.53 34.73 -0.07
CA SER A 45 30.18 35.02 -0.59
C SER A 45 30.04 34.78 -2.11
N ARG A 46 31.15 34.80 -2.86
CA ARG A 46 31.19 34.56 -4.30
C ARG A 46 30.94 33.09 -4.63
N PHE A 47 31.53 32.15 -3.90
CA PHE A 47 31.33 30.71 -4.14
C PHE A 47 29.91 30.25 -3.84
N GLN A 48 29.28 30.78 -2.80
CA GLN A 48 27.87 30.51 -2.53
C GLN A 48 26.97 31.03 -3.68
N SER A 49 27.29 32.21 -4.23
CA SER A 49 26.60 32.77 -5.40
C SER A 49 26.78 31.89 -6.65
N VAL A 50 28.00 31.42 -6.91
CA VAL A 50 28.31 30.52 -8.05
C VAL A 50 27.55 29.19 -7.93
N LEU A 51 27.45 28.61 -6.74
CA LEU A 51 26.68 27.38 -6.51
C LEU A 51 25.18 27.59 -6.72
N ASP A 52 24.64 28.74 -6.30
CA ASP A 52 23.24 29.07 -6.51
C ASP A 52 22.92 29.33 -7.99
N GLU A 53 23.85 29.94 -8.72
CA GLU A 53 23.77 30.14 -10.17
C GLU A 53 23.82 28.81 -10.92
N GLN A 54 24.75 27.90 -10.58
CA GLN A 54 24.78 26.54 -11.12
C GLN A 54 23.48 25.76 -10.84
N ARG A 55 22.89 25.90 -9.64
CA ARG A 55 21.57 25.30 -9.32
C ARG A 55 20.44 25.93 -10.14
N ALA A 56 20.52 27.23 -10.45
CA ALA A 56 19.53 27.94 -11.26
C ALA A 56 19.63 27.50 -12.72
N GLU A 57 20.84 27.42 -13.27
CA GLU A 57 21.11 26.96 -14.63
C GLU A 57 20.64 25.51 -14.83
N LYS A 58 21.01 24.60 -13.91
CA LYS A 58 20.54 23.20 -13.94
C LYS A 58 19.01 23.10 -13.88
N ARG A 59 18.33 23.99 -13.15
CA ARG A 59 16.86 24.07 -13.15
C ARG A 59 16.34 24.53 -14.50
N ARG A 60 16.96 25.53 -15.11
CA ARG A 60 16.60 26.05 -16.44
C ARG A 60 16.76 24.98 -17.52
N LEU A 61 17.87 24.26 -17.54
CA LEU A 61 18.11 23.13 -18.46
C LEU A 61 17.04 22.05 -18.31
N ARG A 62 16.72 21.63 -17.07
CA ARG A 62 15.64 20.66 -16.81
C ARG A 62 14.25 21.14 -17.25
N LEU A 63 14.00 22.45 -17.22
CA LEU A 63 12.73 23.01 -17.70
C LEU A 63 12.66 22.97 -19.23
N LEU A 64 13.74 23.40 -19.91
CA LEU A 64 13.86 23.34 -21.37
C LEU A 64 13.76 21.91 -21.89
N GLU A 65 14.41 20.95 -21.24
CA GLU A 65 14.32 19.53 -21.59
C GLU A 65 12.87 19.01 -21.47
N LYS A 66 12.19 19.32 -20.35
CA LYS A 66 10.77 18.96 -20.18
C LYS A 66 9.85 19.62 -21.19
N GLU A 67 10.20 20.81 -21.67
CA GLU A 67 9.45 21.51 -22.70
C GLU A 67 9.67 20.88 -24.07
N LYS A 68 10.93 20.57 -24.42
CA LYS A 68 11.27 19.80 -25.63
C LYS A 68 10.58 18.43 -25.65
N MET A 69 10.54 17.73 -24.52
CA MET A 69 9.81 16.45 -24.40
C MET A 69 8.30 16.63 -24.61
N LYS A 70 7.68 17.63 -23.98
CA LYS A 70 6.23 17.91 -24.15
C LYS A 70 5.86 18.43 -25.55
N ALA A 71 6.78 19.09 -26.24
CA ALA A 71 6.57 19.54 -27.61
C ALA A 71 6.57 18.36 -28.60
N LYS A 72 7.27 17.27 -28.24
CA LYS A 72 7.29 16.01 -29.00
C LYS A 72 6.20 15.02 -28.54
N GLU A 73 5.53 15.23 -27.40
CA GLU A 73 4.44 14.37 -26.91
C GLU A 73 3.26 14.37 -27.89
N THR A 74 2.81 13.18 -28.26
CA THR A 74 1.58 12.99 -29.05
C THR A 74 0.34 13.38 -28.22
N PRO A 75 -0.81 13.69 -28.86
CA PRO A 75 -2.05 14.00 -28.12
C PRO A 75 -2.50 12.86 -27.20
N GLU A 76 -2.12 11.63 -27.50
CA GLU A 76 -2.39 10.43 -26.69
C GLU A 76 -1.54 10.41 -25.41
N GLU A 77 -0.26 10.73 -25.49
CA GLU A 77 0.64 10.81 -24.34
C GLU A 77 0.21 11.92 -23.36
N LYS A 78 -0.31 13.03 -23.90
CA LYS A 78 -0.93 14.09 -23.09
C LYS A 78 -2.18 13.61 -22.34
N ARG A 79 -2.97 12.70 -22.92
CA ARG A 79 -4.12 12.06 -22.24
C ARG A 79 -3.63 11.11 -21.15
N ALA A 80 -2.64 10.27 -21.43
CA ALA A 80 -2.03 9.37 -20.46
C ALA A 80 -1.48 10.14 -19.24
N ARG A 81 -0.79 11.27 -19.47
CA ARG A 81 -0.30 12.14 -18.39
C ARG A 81 -1.42 12.74 -17.55
N ARG A 82 -2.54 13.15 -18.17
CA ARG A 82 -3.71 13.67 -17.46
C ARG A 82 -4.38 12.58 -16.63
N LEU A 83 -4.52 11.38 -17.18
CA LEU A 83 -5.04 10.20 -16.47
C LEU A 83 -4.14 9.84 -15.29
N ALA A 84 -2.82 9.74 -15.49
CA ALA A 84 -1.86 9.49 -14.42
C ALA A 84 -1.92 10.55 -13.31
N LYS A 85 -2.03 11.84 -13.67
CA LYS A 85 -2.20 12.93 -12.69
C LYS A 85 -3.52 12.82 -11.92
N LYS A 86 -4.60 12.40 -12.59
CA LYS A 86 -5.92 12.17 -11.97
C LYS A 86 -5.86 10.99 -11.02
N LEU A 87 -5.35 9.84 -11.47
CA LEU A 87 -5.17 8.64 -10.65
C LEU A 87 -4.28 8.92 -9.44
N LYS A 88 -3.15 9.61 -9.60
CA LYS A 88 -2.27 9.97 -8.47
C LYS A 88 -2.96 10.91 -7.47
N LYS A 89 -3.81 11.83 -7.95
CA LYS A 89 -4.58 12.72 -7.07
C LYS A 89 -5.65 11.95 -6.31
N GLU A 90 -6.33 11.02 -6.98
CA GLU A 90 -7.34 10.15 -6.38
C GLU A 90 -6.71 9.16 -5.40
N GLU A 91 -5.59 8.56 -5.73
CA GLU A 91 -4.83 7.67 -4.85
C GLU A 91 -4.37 8.41 -3.59
N LYS A 92 -3.84 9.63 -3.73
CA LYS A 92 -3.48 10.46 -2.57
C LYS A 92 -4.70 10.76 -1.70
N LYS A 93 -5.84 11.09 -2.31
CA LYS A 93 -7.09 11.33 -1.58
C LYS A 93 -7.56 10.04 -0.88
N LYS A 94 -7.49 8.90 -1.57
CA LYS A 94 -7.82 7.57 -1.02
C LYS A 94 -6.92 7.21 0.15
N LYS A 95 -5.60 7.46 0.08
CA LYS A 95 -4.66 7.23 1.18
C LYS A 95 -4.92 8.15 2.37
N GLU A 96 -5.33 9.39 2.12
CA GLU A 96 -5.70 10.36 3.16
C GLU A 96 -7.03 9.99 3.83
N THR A 97 -7.98 9.46 3.07
CA THR A 97 -9.26 8.95 3.59
C THR A 97 -9.19 7.50 4.07
N GLN A 98 -8.14 6.76 3.72
CA GLN A 98 -7.96 5.38 4.15
C GLN A 98 -7.67 5.41 5.64
N SER A 99 -8.54 4.70 6.35
CA SER A 99 -8.40 4.38 7.75
C SER A 99 -7.02 3.80 8.03
N CYS A 100 -6.51 4.08 9.22
CA CYS A 100 -5.32 3.41 9.74
C CYS A 100 -5.55 1.89 9.89
N LEU A 101 -6.81 1.47 9.93
CA LEU A 101 -7.23 0.10 10.13
C LEU A 101 -6.99 -0.77 8.89
N PRO A 102 -6.52 -2.03 9.08
CA PRO A 102 -6.42 -3.04 8.04
C PRO A 102 -7.72 -3.18 7.21
N PRO A 103 -7.62 -3.41 5.88
CA PRO A 103 -8.80 -3.61 5.02
C PRO A 103 -9.72 -4.76 5.46
N GLN A 104 -9.19 -5.73 6.20
CA GLN A 104 -9.92 -6.88 6.74
C GLN A 104 -10.88 -6.48 7.87
N LEU A 105 -10.63 -5.37 8.57
CA LEU A 105 -11.55 -4.82 9.56
C LEU A 105 -12.57 -3.94 8.83
N ALA A 106 -13.76 -4.49 8.59
CA ALA A 106 -14.84 -3.82 7.86
C ALA A 106 -15.56 -2.72 8.67
N TYR A 107 -14.99 -2.30 9.80
CA TYR A 107 -15.57 -1.26 10.63
C TYR A 107 -15.10 0.12 10.17
N THR A 108 -16.05 1.02 10.11
CA THR A 108 -15.98 2.43 9.76
C THR A 108 -16.65 3.20 10.90
N ASN A 109 -16.44 4.52 10.96
CA ASN A 109 -17.08 5.35 11.98
C ASN A 109 -18.63 5.28 11.98
N LEU A 110 -19.26 4.80 10.89
CA LEU A 110 -20.72 4.79 10.72
C LEU A 110 -21.36 3.40 10.95
N ASN A 111 -20.59 2.32 10.91
CA ASN A 111 -21.10 0.94 11.06
C ASN A 111 -20.48 0.23 12.27
N ASN A 112 -19.98 1.00 13.24
CA ASN A 112 -19.39 0.50 14.45
C ASN A 112 -20.48 0.08 15.46
N PRO A 113 -20.56 -1.20 15.87
CA PRO A 113 -21.58 -1.68 16.81
C PRO A 113 -21.46 -1.09 18.23
N PHE A 114 -20.33 -0.47 18.57
CA PHE A 114 -20.08 0.14 19.88
C PHE A 114 -20.38 1.65 19.92
N ASN A 115 -21.06 2.19 18.92
CA ASN A 115 -21.39 3.62 18.81
C ASN A 115 -20.18 4.58 18.88
N ASP A 116 -18.95 4.09 18.65
CA ASP A 116 -17.77 4.94 18.61
C ASP A 116 -17.60 5.60 17.23
N LEU A 117 -17.78 6.94 17.26
CA LEU A 117 -17.74 7.84 16.10
C LEU A 117 -16.32 8.10 15.59
N ASN A 118 -15.30 7.81 16.40
CA ASN A 118 -13.90 8.15 16.14
C ASN A 118 -13.03 6.91 15.90
N LEU A 119 -13.62 5.77 15.56
CA LEU A 119 -12.92 4.49 15.39
C LEU A 119 -11.72 4.57 14.42
N THR A 120 -11.83 5.37 13.37
CA THR A 120 -10.75 5.56 12.38
C THR A 120 -9.66 6.53 12.82
N GLU A 121 -9.88 7.32 13.88
CA GLU A 121 -8.89 8.22 14.44
C GLU A 121 -7.86 7.46 15.27
N THR A 122 -6.59 7.83 15.17
CA THR A 122 -5.54 7.23 15.99
C THR A 122 -5.53 7.88 17.37
N PHE A 123 -5.67 7.08 18.42
CA PHE A 123 -5.44 7.52 19.78
C PHE A 123 -3.98 7.92 20.00
N VAL A 124 -3.77 9.03 20.71
CA VAL A 124 -2.45 9.59 21.00
C VAL A 124 -2.26 9.67 22.51
N TRP A 125 -1.30 8.91 23.03
CA TRP A 125 -0.97 8.95 24.45
C TRP A 125 -0.03 10.12 24.76
N GLY A 126 -0.59 11.28 25.09
CA GLY A 126 0.16 12.52 25.36
C GLY A 126 1.29 12.35 26.37
N LYS A 127 0.99 11.85 27.57
CA LYS A 127 2.01 11.60 28.63
C LYS A 127 3.15 10.68 28.17
N LYS A 128 2.87 9.69 27.31
CA LYS A 128 3.90 8.80 26.77
C LYS A 128 4.78 9.53 25.75
N LEU A 129 4.19 10.34 24.88
CA LEU A 129 4.94 11.18 23.93
C LEU A 129 5.82 12.20 24.64
N GLU A 130 5.34 12.79 25.74
CA GLU A 130 6.13 13.67 26.60
C GLU A 130 7.35 12.94 27.19
N ARG A 131 7.13 11.75 27.77
CA ARG A 131 8.22 10.92 28.31
C ARG A 131 9.22 10.48 27.24
N GLU A 132 8.77 10.23 26.01
CA GLU A 132 9.63 9.87 24.88
C GLU A 132 10.31 11.09 24.23
N GLY A 133 10.11 12.31 24.74
CA GLY A 133 10.68 13.55 24.17
C GLY A 133 10.06 13.93 22.82
N LYS A 134 8.92 13.32 22.47
CA LYS A 134 8.23 13.44 21.19
C LYS A 134 7.03 14.38 21.22
N ALA A 135 6.81 15.10 22.32
CA ALA A 135 5.71 16.05 22.47
C ALA A 135 5.68 17.17 21.42
N GLY A 136 6.84 17.54 20.85
CA GLY A 136 6.94 18.57 19.80
C GLY A 136 6.55 18.11 18.39
N LEU A 137 6.25 16.82 18.17
CA LEU A 137 5.88 16.29 16.85
C LEU A 137 4.44 16.67 16.50
N SER A 138 4.22 16.99 15.22
CA SER A 138 2.86 17.26 14.72
C SER A 138 2.01 15.98 14.78
N ARG A 139 0.70 16.11 15.10
CA ARG A 139 -0.27 15.00 15.05
C ARG A 139 -0.16 14.17 13.77
N LYS A 140 0.08 14.82 12.62
CA LYS A 140 0.26 14.14 11.32
C LYS A 140 1.53 13.28 11.25
N GLN A 141 2.60 13.69 11.92
CA GLN A 141 3.85 12.91 11.97
C GLN A 141 3.67 11.69 12.87
N ILE A 142 3.01 11.85 14.02
CA ILE A 142 2.67 10.75 14.94
C ILE A 142 1.78 9.72 14.23
N GLU A 143 0.73 10.16 13.55
CA GLU A 143 -0.14 9.30 12.73
C GLU A 143 0.65 8.55 11.66
N LYS A 144 1.64 9.20 11.01
CA LYS A 144 2.48 8.57 10.00
C LYS A 144 3.41 7.51 10.59
N GLU A 145 4.04 7.80 11.73
CA GLU A 145 4.88 6.83 12.44
C GLU A 145 4.04 5.62 12.88
N MET A 146 2.84 5.86 13.42
CA MET A 146 1.91 4.81 13.84
C MET A 146 1.46 3.95 12.66
N ARG A 147 1.05 4.57 11.55
CA ARG A 147 0.71 3.85 10.31
C ARG A 147 1.87 2.99 9.81
N SER A 148 3.09 3.54 9.81
CA SER A 148 4.28 2.79 9.40
C SER A 148 4.57 1.62 10.35
N ARG A 149 4.35 1.78 11.66
CA ARG A 149 4.51 0.71 12.63
C ARG A 149 3.49 -0.40 12.43
N ILE A 150 2.22 -0.05 12.21
CA ILE A 150 1.15 -1.02 11.92
C ILE A 150 1.45 -1.77 10.63
N GLU A 151 1.87 -1.07 9.58
CA GLU A 151 2.23 -1.68 8.29
C GLU A 151 3.40 -2.66 8.42
N LYS A 152 4.44 -2.30 9.18
CA LYS A 152 5.57 -3.20 9.47
C LYS A 152 5.10 -4.44 10.23
N ASN A 153 4.32 -4.26 11.29
CA ASN A 153 3.80 -5.37 12.07
C ASN A 153 2.92 -6.29 11.23
N LEU A 154 2.06 -5.75 10.36
CA LEU A 154 1.23 -6.54 9.45
C LEU A 154 2.09 -7.36 8.49
N ARG A 155 3.17 -6.79 7.95
CA ARG A 155 4.11 -7.48 7.08
C ARG A 155 4.86 -8.60 7.80
N GLU A 156 5.35 -8.33 9.01
CA GLU A 156 5.99 -9.33 9.87
C GLU A 156 5.02 -10.48 10.17
N MET A 157 3.76 -10.19 10.50
CA MET A 157 2.72 -11.19 10.71
C MET A 157 2.44 -12.02 9.45
N GLU A 158 2.43 -11.40 8.27
CA GLU A 158 2.25 -12.11 7.00
C GLU A 158 3.44 -13.04 6.70
N GLU A 159 4.67 -12.60 6.97
CA GLU A 159 5.88 -13.42 6.81
C GLU A 159 5.89 -14.60 7.78
N LEU A 160 5.53 -14.38 9.05
CA LEU A 160 5.35 -15.45 10.03
C LEU A 160 4.26 -16.45 9.61
N LYS A 161 3.17 -15.97 9.01
CA LYS A 161 2.14 -16.85 8.46
C LYS A 161 2.70 -17.69 7.30
N ARG A 162 3.39 -17.08 6.34
CA ARG A 162 3.96 -17.82 5.20
C ARG A 162 5.00 -18.85 5.64
N THR A 163 5.87 -18.51 6.57
CA THR A 163 6.88 -19.45 7.09
C THR A 163 6.23 -20.63 7.81
N ARG A 164 5.18 -20.38 8.59
CA ARG A 164 4.37 -21.45 9.21
C ARG A 164 3.73 -22.35 8.16
N ASP A 165 3.09 -21.77 7.16
CA ASP A 165 2.40 -22.52 6.10
C ASP A 165 3.40 -23.35 5.27
N ALA A 166 4.55 -22.79 4.92
CA ALA A 166 5.62 -23.49 4.22
C ALA A 166 6.18 -24.67 5.04
N ARG A 167 6.35 -24.51 6.36
CA ARG A 167 6.79 -25.60 7.24
C ARG A 167 5.77 -26.72 7.33
N LEU A 168 4.48 -26.39 7.36
CA LEU A 168 3.40 -27.38 7.38
C LEU A 168 3.34 -28.13 6.05
N ALA A 169 3.42 -27.42 4.92
CA ALA A 169 3.47 -28.03 3.59
C ALA A 169 4.67 -28.97 3.43
N ALA A 170 5.87 -28.55 3.84
CA ALA A 170 7.05 -29.40 3.78
C ALA A 170 6.93 -30.67 4.64
N ARG A 171 6.24 -30.59 5.79
CA ARG A 171 5.96 -31.76 6.63
C ARG A 171 4.96 -32.71 5.96
N GLU A 172 3.92 -32.17 5.36
CA GLU A 172 2.91 -32.94 4.62
C GLU A 172 3.52 -33.65 3.40
N ASP A 173 4.39 -32.96 2.64
CA ASP A 173 5.11 -33.55 1.51
C ASP A 173 5.99 -34.73 1.94
N MET A 174 6.73 -34.58 3.04
CA MET A 174 7.54 -35.67 3.60
C MET A 174 6.68 -36.86 4.06
N GLU A 175 5.54 -36.59 4.69
CA GLU A 175 4.61 -37.63 5.14
C GLU A 175 3.94 -38.35 3.95
N MET A 176 3.63 -37.63 2.87
CA MET A 176 3.11 -38.21 1.63
C MET A 176 4.13 -39.15 0.98
N MET A 177 5.38 -38.70 0.88
CA MET A 177 6.48 -39.53 0.36
C MET A 177 6.68 -40.81 1.20
N GLN A 178 6.57 -40.69 2.53
CA GLN A 178 6.65 -41.85 3.42
C GLN A 178 5.48 -42.82 3.19
N ARG A 179 4.24 -42.31 3.14
CA ARG A 179 3.06 -43.14 2.83
C ARG A 179 3.18 -43.85 1.49
N ASP A 180 3.72 -43.19 0.48
CA ASP A 180 3.94 -43.80 -0.83
C ASP A 180 5.04 -44.86 -0.81
N ALA A 181 6.10 -44.64 -0.04
CA ALA A 181 7.16 -45.63 0.17
C ALA A 181 6.61 -46.88 0.89
N ASP A 182 5.83 -46.69 1.96
CA ASP A 182 5.21 -47.79 2.70
C ASP A 182 4.23 -48.57 1.83
N ARG A 183 3.43 -47.88 1.01
CA ARG A 183 2.51 -48.52 0.06
C ARG A 183 3.27 -49.38 -0.96
N LYS A 184 4.38 -48.87 -1.50
CA LYS A 184 5.23 -49.62 -2.45
C LYS A 184 5.89 -50.83 -1.79
N ALA A 185 6.42 -50.67 -0.57
CA ALA A 185 7.03 -51.76 0.19
C ALA A 185 6.01 -52.86 0.50
N HIS A 186 4.80 -52.48 0.95
CA HIS A 186 3.71 -53.41 1.19
C HIS A 186 3.29 -54.14 -0.08
N ALA A 187 3.15 -53.44 -1.21
CA ALA A 187 2.81 -54.07 -2.49
C ALA A 187 3.85 -55.12 -2.91
N GLN A 188 5.15 -54.80 -2.79
CA GLN A 188 6.22 -55.75 -3.07
C GLN A 188 6.18 -56.96 -2.13
N TRP A 189 5.94 -56.72 -0.84
CA TRP A 189 5.82 -57.80 0.15
C TRP A 189 4.64 -58.71 -0.18
N THR A 190 3.46 -58.16 -0.51
CA THR A 190 2.29 -58.96 -0.89
C THR A 190 2.51 -59.79 -2.15
N SER A 191 3.27 -59.28 -3.13
CA SER A 191 3.62 -60.05 -4.33
C SER A 191 4.49 -61.27 -4.00
N LYS A 192 5.53 -61.07 -3.17
CA LYS A 192 6.42 -62.17 -2.75
C LYS A 192 5.68 -63.20 -1.90
N GLU A 193 4.79 -62.75 -1.03
CA GLU A 193 3.96 -63.63 -0.20
C GLU A 193 3.01 -64.47 -1.09
N ALA A 194 2.40 -63.87 -2.11
CA ALA A 194 1.58 -64.60 -3.07
C ALA A 194 2.39 -65.64 -3.86
N GLU A 195 3.62 -65.30 -4.28
CA GLU A 195 4.53 -66.25 -4.93
C GLU A 195 4.90 -67.41 -4.00
N PHE A 196 5.19 -67.13 -2.73
CA PHE A 196 5.48 -68.15 -1.72
C PHE A 196 4.29 -69.09 -1.51
N GLN A 197 3.07 -68.54 -1.35
CA GLN A 197 1.84 -69.34 -1.22
C GLN A 197 1.61 -70.23 -2.45
N LEU A 198 1.88 -69.72 -3.65
CA LEU A 198 1.77 -70.49 -4.89
C LEU A 198 2.81 -71.61 -4.96
N GLN A 199 4.04 -71.38 -4.49
CA GLN A 199 5.05 -72.44 -4.37
C GLN A 199 4.66 -73.51 -3.33
N GLN A 200 4.16 -73.11 -2.17
CA GLN A 200 3.66 -74.03 -1.14
C GLN A 200 2.49 -74.89 -1.67
N ALA A 201 1.52 -74.28 -2.36
CA ALA A 201 0.41 -75.00 -2.98
C ALA A 201 0.89 -76.06 -3.99
N LYS A 202 1.91 -75.73 -4.80
CA LYS A 202 2.53 -76.70 -5.74
C LYS A 202 3.18 -77.88 -5.02
N VAL A 203 3.96 -77.63 -3.97
CA VAL A 203 4.61 -78.70 -3.18
C VAL A 203 3.56 -79.61 -2.54
N ASN A 204 2.52 -79.03 -1.96
CA ASN A 204 1.44 -79.79 -1.31
C ASN A 204 0.64 -80.65 -2.30
N LEU A 205 0.46 -80.19 -3.54
CA LEU A 205 -0.22 -80.94 -4.60
C LEU A 205 0.65 -82.08 -5.17
N PHE A 206 1.96 -81.87 -5.32
CA PHE A 206 2.87 -82.88 -5.86
C PHE A 206 3.29 -83.94 -4.82
N GLY A 207 3.24 -83.63 -3.53
CA GLY A 207 3.55 -84.57 -2.45
C GLY A 207 2.41 -85.55 -2.09
N GLN A 208 1.27 -85.49 -2.78
CA GLN A 208 0.10 -86.36 -2.55
C GLN A 208 -0.16 -87.37 -3.69
N SER A 209 0.75 -87.50 -4.68
CA SER A 209 0.73 -88.57 -5.69
C SER A 209 1.82 -89.59 -5.43
#